data_AF-A0A7S1L5S2-F1
#
_entry.id   AF-A0A7S1L5S2-F1
#
_cell.length_a   1.000
_cell.length_b   1.000
_cell.length_c   1.000
_cell.angle_alpha   90.00
_cell.angle_beta   90.00
_cell.angle_gamma   90.00
#
_symmetry.space_group_name_H-M   'P 1'
#
loop_
_entity.id
_entity.type
_entity.pdbx_description
1 polymer ?
#
loop_
_entity_poly.entity_id
_entity_poly.type
_entity_poly.pdbx_seq_one_letter_code
_entity_poly.pdbx_strand_id
1 'polypeptide(L)'
;MGVVQQLCLLCIFVSVWWRVQRRAWGYGALLALDVLVLAVGYGCELASGRWSELSRWVVLCDVLRGVRTAVPLWVFAPVLQTLTRSWSDDTIATMTLVLLLVHVVRYDYGGSSGGSALPGGVMAINAAMLAATILASRLEEPEQVFAFIAFAMEVFALFP
;
A
#
# COMPACT_ATOMS: atom_id res chain seq x y z
N MET A 1 -14.97 14.85 3.98
CA MET A 1 -13.49 14.95 4.00
C MET A 1 -12.83 13.64 3.59
N GLY A 2 -13.30 12.45 4.02
CA GLY A 2 -12.67 11.16 3.69
C GLY A 2 -12.60 10.80 2.19
N VAL A 3 -13.60 11.15 1.39
CA VAL A 3 -13.60 10.81 -0.06
C VAL A 3 -12.46 11.50 -0.81
N VAL A 4 -12.24 12.79 -0.55
CA VAL A 4 -11.17 13.56 -1.19
C VAL A 4 -9.80 13.02 -0.79
N GLN A 5 -9.63 12.65 0.49
CA GLN A 5 -8.40 12.03 0.99
C GLN A 5 -8.09 10.71 0.27
N GLN A 6 -9.06 9.81 0.14
CA GLN A 6 -8.86 8.54 -0.56
C GLN A 6 -8.57 8.73 -2.06
N LEU A 7 -9.21 9.70 -2.71
CA LEU A 7 -8.88 10.06 -4.09
C LEU A 7 -7.46 10.62 -4.20
N CYS A 8 -7.02 11.46 -3.26
CA CYS A 8 -5.64 11.96 -3.22
C CYS A 8 -4.63 10.82 -3.04
N LEU A 9 -4.90 9.87 -2.13
CA LEU A 9 -4.04 8.71 -1.91
C LEU A 9 -3.93 7.85 -3.17
N LEU A 10 -5.05 7.62 -3.87
CA LEU A 10 -5.05 6.91 -5.15
C LEU A 10 -4.26 7.66 -6.23
N CYS A 11 -4.42 8.98 -6.32
CA CYS A 11 -3.64 9.80 -7.24
C CYS A 11 -2.14 9.72 -6.93
N ILE A 12 -1.75 9.78 -5.66
CA ILE A 12 -0.35 9.62 -5.23
C ILE A 12 0.16 8.23 -5.60
N PHE A 13 -0.60 7.17 -5.28
CA PHE A 13 -0.26 5.79 -5.59
C PHE A 13 -0.02 5.56 -7.08
N VAL A 14 -0.95 5.99 -7.95
CA VAL A 14 -0.81 5.89 -9.41
C VAL A 14 0.36 6.75 -9.91
N SER A 15 0.57 7.93 -9.33
CA SER A 15 1.69 8.81 -9.69
C SER A 15 3.04 8.20 -9.36
N VAL A 16 3.16 7.55 -8.20
CA VAL A 16 4.38 6.83 -7.80
C VAL A 16 4.61 5.68 -8.77
N TRP A 17 3.60 4.83 -9.00
CA TRP A 17 3.70 3.73 -9.98
C TRP A 17 4.18 4.21 -11.35
N TRP A 18 3.58 5.28 -11.86
CA TRP A 18 3.96 5.87 -13.15
C TRP A 18 5.42 6.33 -13.19
N ARG A 19 5.95 6.88 -12.08
CA ARG A 19 7.36 7.28 -11.97
C ARG A 19 8.30 6.07 -11.92
N VAL A 20 7.92 4.99 -11.25
CA VAL A 20 8.71 3.74 -11.24
C VAL A 20 8.72 3.10 -12.62
N GLN A 21 7.56 2.97 -13.26
CA GLN A 21 7.43 2.35 -14.59
C GLN A 21 8.25 3.09 -15.65
N ARG A 22 8.35 4.43 -15.56
CA ARG A 22 9.20 5.25 -16.44
C ARG A 22 10.70 5.20 -16.12
N ARG A 23 11.12 4.35 -15.17
CA ARG A 23 12.49 4.25 -14.64
C ARG A 23 13.05 5.57 -14.12
N ALA A 24 12.18 6.51 -13.73
CA ALA A 24 12.60 7.76 -13.13
C ALA A 24 13.08 7.52 -11.68
N TRP A 25 12.47 6.56 -11.00
CA TRP A 25 12.79 6.15 -9.64
C TRP A 25 13.34 4.73 -9.63
N GLY A 26 14.56 4.56 -9.12
CA GLY A 26 15.12 3.23 -8.82
C GLY A 26 14.57 2.67 -7.51
N TYR A 27 14.90 1.41 -7.21
CA TYR A 27 14.45 0.74 -5.98
C TYR A 27 14.83 1.49 -4.70
N GLY A 28 16.03 2.08 -4.64
CA GLY A 28 16.49 2.84 -3.48
C GLY A 28 15.68 4.10 -3.18
N ALA A 29 15.14 4.75 -4.22
CA ALA A 29 14.28 5.92 -4.04
C ALA A 29 12.90 5.52 -3.47
N LEU A 30 12.38 4.36 -3.88
CA LEU A 30 11.15 3.80 -3.33
C LEU A 30 11.33 3.42 -1.86
N LEU A 31 12.38 2.67 -1.54
CA LEU A 31 12.65 2.28 -0.15
C LEU A 31 12.88 3.50 0.75
N ALA A 32 13.55 4.54 0.25
CA ALA A 32 13.71 5.78 1.00
C ALA A 32 12.36 6.46 1.26
N LEU A 33 11.44 6.40 0.29
CA LEU A 33 10.10 6.91 0.45
C LEU A 33 9.29 6.09 1.46
N ASP A 34 9.34 4.75 1.41
CA ASP A 34 8.69 3.86 2.38
C ASP A 34 9.19 4.14 3.81
N VAL A 35 10.51 4.19 3.98
CA VAL A 35 11.13 4.52 5.28
C VAL A 35 10.70 5.91 5.76
N LEU A 36 10.61 6.90 4.87
CA LEU A 36 10.17 8.25 5.21
C LEU A 36 8.70 8.25 5.63
N VAL A 37 7.83 7.60 4.87
CA VAL A 37 6.39 7.52 5.15
C VAL A 37 6.16 6.83 6.49
N LEU A 38 6.85 5.71 6.75
CA LEU A 38 6.80 5.01 8.02
C LEU A 38 7.32 5.88 9.18
N ALA A 39 8.46 6.55 9.01
CA ALA A 39 9.04 7.45 10.02
C ALA A 39 8.12 8.63 10.34
N VAL A 40 7.48 9.22 9.33
CA VAL A 40 6.50 10.29 9.49
C VAL A 40 5.25 9.77 10.21
N GLY A 41 4.77 8.57 9.85
CA GLY A 41 3.66 7.92 10.54
C GLY A 41 3.92 7.75 12.03
N TYR A 42 5.03 7.09 12.39
CA TYR A 42 5.46 6.93 13.78
C TYR A 42 5.71 8.26 14.49
N GLY A 43 6.30 9.25 13.80
CA GLY A 43 6.57 10.58 14.36
C GLY A 43 5.30 11.38 14.66
N CYS A 44 4.30 11.31 13.79
CA CYS A 44 3.01 11.97 13.96
C CYS A 44 2.21 11.35 15.12
N GLU A 45 2.30 10.02 15.25
CA GLU A 45 1.75 9.29 16.37
C GLU A 45 2.42 9.68 17.69
N LEU A 46 3.76 9.74 17.74
CA LEU A 46 4.51 10.21 18.91
C LEU A 46 4.14 11.65 19.31
N ALA A 47 3.97 12.54 18.33
CA ALA A 47 3.58 13.93 18.54
C ALA A 47 2.13 14.08 19.05
N SER A 48 1.25 13.14 18.72
CA SER A 48 -0.16 13.17 19.11
C SER A 48 -0.40 12.81 20.59
N GLY A 49 0.66 12.61 21.39
CA GLY A 49 0.58 12.37 22.84
C GLY A 49 -0.08 11.05 23.24
N ARG A 50 -0.61 10.29 22.27
CA ARG A 50 -1.22 8.95 22.45
C ARG A 50 -0.22 7.90 22.95
N TRP A 51 1.07 8.25 22.96
CA TRP A 51 2.22 7.35 23.14
C TRP A 51 3.04 7.64 24.41
N SER A 52 2.54 8.47 25.34
CA SER A 52 3.27 8.81 26.57
C SER A 52 3.54 7.61 27.50
N GLU A 53 2.86 6.48 27.31
CA GLU A 53 3.07 5.25 28.09
C GLU A 53 3.73 4.10 27.30
N LEU A 54 4.22 4.37 26.08
CA LEU A 54 4.54 3.27 25.17
C LEU A 54 5.92 2.67 25.41
N SER A 55 5.91 1.45 25.94
CA SER A 55 7.10 0.65 26.19
C SER A 55 7.83 0.25 24.90
N ARG A 56 9.16 0.17 24.96
CA ARG A 56 10.03 -0.37 23.89
C ARG A 56 9.52 -1.72 23.34
N TRP A 57 8.80 -2.49 24.15
CA TRP A 57 8.18 -3.75 23.76
C TRP A 57 7.13 -3.62 22.67
N VAL A 58 6.30 -2.58 22.67
CA VAL A 58 5.25 -2.41 21.65
C VAL A 58 5.88 -2.06 20.32
N VAL A 59 6.83 -1.13 20.30
CA VAL A 59 7.63 -0.79 19.11
C VAL A 59 8.37 -2.03 18.58
N LEU A 60 8.98 -2.83 19.46
CA LEU A 60 9.63 -4.08 19.07
C LEU A 60 8.62 -5.07 18.46
N CYS A 61 7.43 -5.20 19.03
CA CYS A 61 6.35 -6.04 18.51
C CYS A 61 5.81 -5.55 17.17
N ASP A 62 5.72 -4.24 16.94
CA ASP A 62 5.32 -3.66 15.65
C ASP A 62 6.39 -3.90 14.58
N VAL A 63 7.67 -3.69 14.91
CA VAL A 63 8.79 -4.01 14.02
C VAL A 63 8.81 -5.50 13.69
N LEU A 64 8.62 -6.38 14.68
CA LEU A 64 8.54 -7.83 14.47
C LEU A 64 7.35 -8.20 13.58
N ARG A 65 6.20 -7.53 13.70
CA ARG A 65 5.04 -7.74 12.82
C ARG A 65 5.36 -7.30 11.39
N GLY A 66 5.98 -6.14 11.20
CA GLY A 66 6.41 -5.66 9.89
C GLY A 66 7.46 -6.57 9.23
N VAL A 67 8.43 -7.07 9.99
CA VAL A 67 9.41 -8.04 9.47
C VAL A 67 8.71 -9.34 9.05
N ARG A 68 7.76 -9.84 9.85
CA ARG A 68 6.99 -11.05 9.52
C ARG A 68 6.18 -10.90 8.24
N THR A 69 5.70 -9.71 7.90
CA THR A 69 4.97 -9.46 6.64
C THR A 69 5.91 -9.20 5.47
N ALA A 70 7.06 -8.56 5.68
CA ALA A 70 8.02 -8.25 4.63
C ALA A 70 8.78 -9.48 4.10
N VAL A 71 9.12 -10.44 4.97
CA VAL A 71 9.85 -11.66 4.57
C VAL A 71 9.16 -12.45 3.46
N PRO A 72 7.87 -12.86 3.58
CA PRO A 72 7.20 -13.59 2.50
C PRO A 72 7.06 -12.72 1.26
N LEU A 73 6.82 -11.41 1.40
CA LEU A 73 6.72 -10.51 0.26
C LEU A 73 8.01 -10.48 -0.57
N TRP A 74 9.17 -10.42 0.10
CA TRP A 74 10.46 -10.44 -0.57
C TRP A 74 10.72 -11.77 -1.28
N VAL A 75 10.37 -12.90 -0.63
CA VAL A 75 10.49 -14.24 -1.24
C VAL A 75 9.57 -14.41 -2.45
N PHE A 76 8.35 -13.87 -2.39
CA PHE A 76 7.36 -13.97 -3.48
C PHE A 76 7.50 -12.88 -4.53
N ALA A 77 8.34 -11.87 -4.36
CA ALA A 77 8.54 -10.79 -5.32
C ALA A 77 8.79 -11.25 -6.77
N PRO A 78 9.68 -12.24 -7.07
CA PRO A 78 9.85 -12.74 -8.44
C PRO A 78 8.62 -13.48 -8.96
N VAL A 79 7.81 -14.10 -8.09
CA VAL A 79 6.55 -14.74 -8.48
C VAL A 79 5.53 -13.67 -8.86
N LEU A 80 5.39 -12.63 -8.02
CA LEU A 80 4.51 -11.49 -8.28
C LEU A 80 4.85 -10.82 -9.61
N GLN A 81 6.14 -10.68 -9.93
CA GLN A 81 6.63 -10.13 -11.19
C GLN A 81 6.11 -10.88 -12.43
N THR A 82 5.92 -12.19 -12.33
CA THR A 82 5.56 -13.00 -13.51
C THR A 82 4.06 -13.15 -13.72
N LEU A 83 3.23 -12.69 -12.77
CA LEU A 83 1.79 -12.94 -12.74
C LEU A 83 1.04 -12.50 -14.01
N THR A 84 1.25 -11.26 -14.46
CA THR A 84 0.49 -10.71 -15.59
C THR A 84 1.33 -10.62 -16.86
N ARG A 85 2.41 -11.41 -16.97
CA ARG A 85 3.31 -11.39 -18.14
C ARG A 85 2.60 -11.78 -19.43
N SER A 86 1.59 -12.65 -19.35
CA SER A 86 0.80 -13.11 -20.50
C SER A 86 -0.41 -12.24 -20.81
N TRP A 87 -0.67 -11.20 -20.01
CA TRP A 87 -1.85 -10.34 -20.16
C TRP A 87 -1.51 -9.10 -20.99
N SER A 88 -2.49 -8.59 -21.75
CA SER A 88 -2.32 -7.35 -22.51
C SER A 88 -2.37 -6.12 -21.61
N ASP A 89 -1.68 -5.05 -22.03
CA ASP A 89 -1.63 -3.79 -21.28
C ASP A 89 -3.03 -3.16 -21.12
N ASP A 90 -3.90 -3.27 -22.12
CA ASP A 90 -5.29 -2.79 -22.06
C ASP A 90 -6.12 -3.53 -21.00
N THR A 91 -5.89 -4.85 -20.86
CA THR A 91 -6.56 -5.66 -19.83
C THR A 91 -6.09 -5.27 -18.45
N ILE A 92 -4.78 -5.05 -18.29
CA ILE A 92 -4.17 -4.62 -17.04
C ILE A 92 -4.72 -3.25 -16.61
N ALA A 93 -4.75 -2.28 -17.53
CA ALA A 93 -5.31 -0.95 -17.27
C ALA A 93 -6.79 -1.01 -16.87
N THR A 94 -7.58 -1.85 -17.54
CA THR A 94 -9.00 -2.00 -17.24
C THR A 94 -9.21 -2.67 -15.87
N MET A 95 -8.51 -3.77 -15.59
CA MET A 95 -8.63 -4.50 -14.32
C MET A 95 -8.20 -3.63 -13.14
N THR A 96 -7.06 -2.95 -13.26
CA THR A 96 -6.58 -2.03 -12.22
C THR A 96 -7.56 -0.90 -11.97
N LEU A 97 -8.09 -0.26 -13.01
CA LEU A 97 -9.11 0.78 -12.87
C LEU A 97 -10.36 0.25 -12.16
N VAL A 98 -10.88 -0.91 -12.56
CA VAL A 98 -12.06 -1.53 -11.95
C VAL A 98 -11.81 -1.83 -10.47
N LEU A 99 -10.65 -2.37 -10.12
CA LEU A 99 -10.30 -2.70 -8.73
C LEU A 99 -10.13 -1.44 -7.87
N LEU A 100 -9.49 -0.40 -8.39
CA LEU A 100 -9.39 0.89 -7.69
C LEU A 100 -10.76 1.54 -7.53
N LEU A 101 -11.64 1.42 -8.52
CA LEU A 101 -13.03 1.90 -8.41
C LEU A 101 -13.80 1.12 -7.35
N VAL A 102 -13.66 -0.21 -7.31
CA VAL A 102 -14.24 -1.04 -6.25
C VAL A 102 -13.70 -0.63 -4.88
N HIS A 103 -12.40 -0.35 -4.76
CA HIS A 103 -11.82 0.17 -3.52
C HIS A 103 -12.50 1.46 -3.09
N VAL A 104 -12.58 2.49 -3.94
CA VAL A 104 -13.25 3.76 -3.64
C VAL A 104 -14.71 3.55 -3.22
N VAL A 105 -15.47 2.75 -3.98
CA VAL A 105 -16.91 2.56 -3.71
C VAL A 105 -17.16 1.78 -2.42
N ARG A 106 -16.28 0.82 -2.09
CA ARG A 106 -16.44 -0.03 -0.90
C ARG A 106 -15.73 0.51 0.34
N TYR A 107 -14.89 1.54 0.18
CA TYR A 107 -14.20 2.15 1.30
C TYR A 107 -15.21 2.75 2.27
N ASP A 108 -15.05 2.45 3.55
CA ASP A 108 -15.92 3.00 4.59
C ASP A 108 -15.45 4.41 4.96
N TYR A 109 -16.13 5.41 4.41
CA TYR A 109 -15.86 6.82 4.68
C TYR A 109 -16.44 7.32 6.02
N GLY A 110 -17.24 6.49 6.69
CA GLY A 110 -17.89 6.80 7.95
C GLY A 110 -16.94 6.60 9.13
N GLY A 111 -16.24 7.66 9.54
CA GLY A 111 -15.44 7.64 10.75
C GLY A 111 -16.29 7.28 11.99
N SER A 112 -16.09 6.08 12.52
CA SER A 112 -16.40 5.68 13.91
C SER A 112 -17.81 5.92 14.47
N SER A 113 -18.86 5.98 13.65
CA SER A 113 -20.24 6.01 14.15
C SER A 113 -20.94 4.66 13.97
N GLY A 114 -20.74 3.78 14.96
CA GLY A 114 -21.62 2.64 15.21
C GLY A 114 -21.17 1.30 14.64
N GLY A 115 -20.38 0.56 15.43
CA GLY A 115 -20.64 -0.85 15.71
C GLY A 115 -20.94 -1.80 14.54
N SER A 116 -20.13 -1.81 13.49
CA SER A 116 -19.75 -3.02 12.75
C SER A 116 -18.72 -2.61 11.72
N ALA A 117 -17.55 -3.27 11.71
CA ALA A 117 -16.68 -3.21 10.55
C ALA A 117 -17.47 -3.81 9.39
N LEU A 118 -18.09 -2.97 8.55
CA LEU A 118 -18.82 -3.43 7.38
C LEU A 118 -17.86 -4.27 6.53
N PRO A 119 -18.31 -5.38 5.91
CA PRO A 119 -17.48 -6.18 4.99
C PRO A 119 -16.86 -5.35 3.85
N GLY A 120 -17.39 -4.15 3.58
CA GLY A 120 -16.90 -3.19 2.61
C GLY A 120 -15.43 -2.81 2.80
N GLY A 121 -14.97 -2.53 4.03
CA GLY A 121 -13.58 -2.14 4.28
C GLY A 121 -12.57 -3.23 3.92
N VAL A 122 -12.87 -4.48 4.28
CA VAL A 122 -12.03 -5.64 3.94
C VAL A 122 -11.99 -5.86 2.42
N MET A 123 -13.16 -5.74 1.76
CA MET A 123 -13.23 -5.87 0.30
C MET A 123 -12.48 -4.73 -0.40
N ALA A 124 -12.53 -3.51 0.12
CA ALA A 124 -11.81 -2.36 -0.41
C ALA A 124 -10.30 -2.58 -0.32
N ILE A 125 -9.78 -2.98 0.84
CA ILE A 125 -8.34 -3.25 1.01
C ILE A 125 -7.88 -4.38 0.09
N ASN A 126 -8.64 -5.48 0.00
CA ASN A 126 -8.30 -6.58 -0.90
C ASN A 126 -8.29 -6.15 -2.38
N ALA A 127 -9.25 -5.31 -2.80
CA ALA A 127 -9.29 -4.77 -4.16
C ALA A 127 -8.08 -3.86 -4.46
N ALA A 128 -7.72 -2.97 -3.52
CA ALA A 128 -6.54 -2.11 -3.66
C ALA A 128 -5.23 -2.92 -3.70
N MET A 129 -5.08 -3.91 -2.82
CA MET A 129 -3.91 -4.77 -2.81
C MET A 129 -3.81 -5.61 -4.09
N LEU A 130 -4.93 -6.07 -4.65
CA LEU A 130 -4.94 -6.79 -5.93
C LEU A 130 -4.62 -5.86 -7.11
N ALA A 131 -5.09 -4.61 -7.09
CA ALA A 131 -4.68 -3.61 -8.07
C ALA A 131 -3.17 -3.34 -7.99
N ALA A 132 -2.63 -3.23 -6.76
CA ALA A 132 -1.20 -3.04 -6.52
C ALA A 132 -0.37 -4.22 -7.00
N THR A 133 -0.78 -5.47 -6.78
CA THR A 133 -0.06 -6.65 -7.28
C THR A 133 -0.05 -6.72 -8.81
N ILE A 134 -1.17 -6.40 -9.46
CA ILE A 134 -1.21 -6.31 -10.94
C ILE A 134 -0.23 -5.25 -11.43
N LEU A 135 -0.25 -4.04 -10.86
CA LEU A 135 0.65 -2.94 -11.24
C LEU A 135 2.12 -3.26 -10.95
N ALA A 136 2.41 -3.86 -9.80
CA ALA A 136 3.76 -4.25 -9.40
C ALA A 136 4.35 -5.29 -10.34
N SER A 137 3.53 -6.22 -10.83
CA SER A 137 4.01 -7.29 -11.73
C SER A 137 4.59 -6.78 -13.05
N ARG A 138 4.35 -5.51 -13.41
CA ARG A 138 4.92 -4.85 -14.60
C ARG A 138 6.26 -4.17 -14.37
N LEU A 139 6.77 -4.19 -13.14
CA LEU A 139 8.10 -3.69 -12.80
C LEU A 139 9.17 -4.71 -13.22
N GLU A 140 10.30 -4.20 -13.69
CA GLU A 140 11.35 -5.04 -14.29
C GLU A 140 12.29 -5.68 -13.28
N GLU A 141 12.37 -5.13 -12.06
CA GLU A 141 13.26 -5.62 -11.00
C GLU A 141 12.44 -6.14 -9.81
N PRO A 142 12.74 -7.34 -9.27
CA PRO A 142 12.02 -7.90 -8.13
C PRO A 142 12.15 -7.03 -6.87
N GLU A 143 13.23 -6.28 -6.73
CA GLU A 143 13.43 -5.32 -5.63
C GLU A 143 12.44 -4.16 -5.70
N GLN A 144 12.12 -3.68 -6.91
CA GLN A 144 11.11 -2.66 -7.13
C GLN A 144 9.70 -3.20 -6.85
N VAL A 145 9.43 -4.46 -7.21
CA VAL A 145 8.16 -5.14 -6.88
C VAL A 145 7.97 -5.20 -5.36
N PHE A 146 9.00 -5.62 -4.63
CA PHE A 146 8.97 -5.66 -3.17
C PHE A 146 8.67 -4.27 -2.58
N ALA A 147 9.46 -3.26 -2.94
CA ALA A 147 9.30 -1.91 -2.40
C ALA A 147 7.94 -1.30 -2.78
N PHE A 148 7.47 -1.50 -4.01
CA PHE A 148 6.19 -0.95 -4.44
C PHE A 148 4.99 -1.60 -3.72
N ILE A 149 5.05 -2.90 -3.40
CA ILE A 149 4.02 -3.54 -2.59
C ILE A 149 4.13 -3.12 -1.11
N ALA A 150 5.33 -2.89 -0.59
CA ALA A 150 5.52 -2.30 0.74
C ALA A 150 4.85 -0.92 0.83
N PHE A 151 5.14 -0.04 -0.15
CA PHE A 151 4.48 1.24 -0.31
C PHE A 151 2.95 1.12 -0.37
N ALA A 152 2.42 0.17 -1.14
CA ALA A 152 0.97 -0.06 -1.24
C ALA A 152 0.35 -0.45 0.11
N MET A 153 1.04 -1.29 0.91
CA MET A 153 0.59 -1.63 2.26
C MET A 153 0.58 -0.40 3.17
N GLU A 154 1.59 0.47 3.07
CA GLU A 154 1.60 1.72 3.82
C GLU A 154 0.41 2.60 3.46
N VAL A 155 0.20 2.86 2.16
CA VAL A 155 -0.87 3.75 1.67
C VAL A 155 -2.27 3.22 1.96
N PHE A 156 -2.52 1.91 1.80
CA PHE A 156 -3.89 1.36 1.87
C PHE A 156 -4.22 0.64 3.19
N ALA A 157 -3.22 0.18 3.95
CA ALA A 157 -3.46 -0.56 5.20
C ALA A 157 -3.10 0.25 6.45
N LEU A 158 -2.15 1.19 6.37
CA LEU A 158 -1.71 2.01 7.51
C LEU A 158 -2.35 3.40 7.52
N PHE A 159 -2.58 4.03 6.36
CA PHE A 159 -3.28 5.31 6.28
C PHE A 159 -4.82 5.15 6.16
N PRO A 160 -5.61 5.90 6.95
CA PRO A 160 -7.09 5.91 6.87
C PRO A 160 -7.62 6.78 5.71
#